data_AF-A0A564UKD3-F1
#
_entry.id   AF-A0A564UKD3-F1
#
_cell.length_a   1.000
_cell.length_b   1.000
_cell.length_c   1.000
_cell.angle_alpha   90.00
_cell.angle_beta   90.00
_cell.angle_gamma   90.00
#
_symmetry.space_group_name_H-M   'P 1'
#
loop_
_entity.id
_entity.type
_entity.pdbx_description
1 polymer ?
#
loop_
_entity_poly.entity_id
_entity_poly.type
_entity_poly.pdbx_seq_one_letter_code
_entity_poly.pdbx_strand_id
1 'polypeptide(L)'
;MHTIKRGVKCHDIMDRIGNYWNQNLKLCLKSNGYTQETFAKAYKKQYGTGNQADVYRWLNVGNMSGSSGKRIGLPSYDTMKRIADFFHVTVGYLTGETDYETFEMERACKYFGVSEKTGKVLKKITGSTHDCIEYGYQSDNYKRIIDAFFGSERFSEFIYDLRQLDESYSEDALVLKKLELRYGKKALDEVRRLQYSEIDYEHDPAAPKLPELQIEIWNALESADGECYENSFKIKLAHYELRESFERLIDSLYPR
;
A
#
# COMPACT_ATOMS: atom_id res chain seq x y z
N MET A 1 -6.43 52.46 16.59
CA MET A 1 -5.73 51.27 17.12
C MET A 1 -6.59 50.04 16.86
N HIS A 2 -6.27 49.27 15.82
CA HIS A 2 -6.91 47.98 15.57
C HIS A 2 -6.17 46.91 16.36
N THR A 3 -6.83 46.40 17.39
CA THR A 3 -6.35 45.24 18.15
C THR A 3 -6.45 44.01 17.27
N ILE A 4 -5.30 43.49 16.84
CA ILE A 4 -5.18 42.21 16.14
C ILE A 4 -5.80 41.13 17.05
N LYS A 5 -6.87 40.47 16.56
CA LYS A 5 -7.46 39.31 17.23
C LYS A 5 -6.35 38.25 17.36
N ARG A 6 -6.04 37.88 18.62
CA ARG A 6 -5.14 36.76 18.96
C ARG A 6 -5.57 35.50 18.19
N GLY A 7 -4.58 34.79 17.67
CA GLY A 7 -4.69 33.82 16.58
C GLY A 7 -5.60 32.61 16.82
N VAL A 8 -5.84 31.91 15.72
CA VAL A 8 -6.52 30.62 15.62
C VAL A 8 -6.02 29.67 16.73
N LYS A 9 -6.95 29.09 17.50
CA LYS A 9 -6.72 28.48 18.81
C LYS A 9 -5.87 27.20 18.74
N CYS A 10 -4.89 27.11 19.64
CA CYS A 10 -4.04 25.94 19.98
C CYS A 10 -4.81 24.61 20.22
N HIS A 11 -6.13 24.68 20.43
CA HIS A 11 -6.98 23.50 20.61
C HIS A 11 -7.05 22.59 19.36
N ASP A 12 -7.00 23.15 18.15
CA ASP A 12 -7.11 22.36 16.92
C ASP A 12 -5.90 21.42 16.72
N ILE A 13 -4.71 21.91 17.06
CA ILE A 13 -3.46 21.12 16.98
C ILE A 13 -3.49 19.96 17.98
N MET A 14 -3.88 20.22 19.24
CA MET A 14 -3.93 19.19 20.27
C MET A 14 -5.02 18.14 19.97
N ASP A 15 -6.12 18.55 19.34
CA ASP A 15 -7.19 17.66 18.93
C ASP A 15 -6.73 16.77 17.77
N ARG A 16 -6.04 17.36 16.80
CA ARG A 16 -5.42 16.62 15.69
C ARG A 16 -4.40 15.58 16.19
N ILE A 17 -3.49 15.99 17.08
CA ILE A 17 -2.50 15.07 17.68
C ILE A 17 -3.22 13.96 18.47
N GLY A 18 -4.25 14.30 19.25
CA GLY A 18 -5.05 13.31 19.98
C GLY A 18 -5.74 12.30 19.06
N ASN A 19 -6.23 12.75 17.91
CA ASN A 19 -6.84 11.87 16.90
C ASN A 19 -5.83 10.91 16.29
N TYR A 20 -4.66 11.40 15.85
CA TYR A 20 -3.57 10.55 15.36
C TYR A 20 -3.12 9.56 16.43
N TRP A 21 -2.92 10.03 17.67
CA TRP A 21 -2.55 9.19 18.81
C TRP A 21 -3.54 8.03 19.01
N ASN A 22 -4.84 8.34 19.08
CA ASN A 22 -5.85 7.31 19.27
C ASN A 22 -5.90 6.33 18.09
N GLN A 23 -5.81 6.83 16.85
CA GLN A 23 -5.84 5.99 15.65
C GLN A 23 -4.62 5.08 15.57
N ASN A 24 -3.42 5.65 15.66
CA ASN A 24 -2.17 4.94 15.45
C ASN A 24 -1.86 3.99 16.59
N LEU A 25 -2.18 4.34 17.84
CA LEU A 25 -2.07 3.40 18.96
C LEU A 25 -3.04 2.21 18.79
N LYS A 26 -4.28 2.44 18.35
CA LYS A 26 -5.23 1.35 18.03
C LYS A 26 -4.71 0.45 16.91
N LEU A 27 -4.12 1.03 15.86
CA LEU A 27 -3.49 0.28 14.77
C LEU A 27 -2.30 -0.55 15.27
N CYS A 28 -1.47 -0.01 16.16
CA CYS A 28 -0.36 -0.75 16.79
C CYS A 28 -0.88 -1.96 17.56
N LEU A 29 -1.92 -1.79 18.37
CA LEU A 29 -2.54 -2.91 19.10
C LEU A 29 -3.06 -3.98 18.12
N LYS A 30 -3.85 -3.59 17.12
CA LYS A 30 -4.45 -4.51 16.15
C LYS A 30 -3.40 -5.28 15.35
N SER A 31 -2.38 -4.60 14.85
CA SER A 31 -1.35 -5.20 13.99
C SER A 31 -0.45 -6.18 14.74
N ASN A 32 -0.34 -6.01 16.06
CA ASN A 32 0.42 -6.90 16.95
C ASN A 32 -0.47 -7.90 17.71
N GLY A 33 -1.74 -8.02 17.34
CA GLY A 33 -2.65 -9.02 17.94
C GLY A 33 -3.06 -8.75 19.39
N TYR A 34 -2.93 -7.51 19.87
CA TYR A 34 -3.28 -7.13 21.23
C TYR A 34 -4.71 -6.59 21.36
N THR A 35 -5.40 -7.05 22.40
CA THR A 35 -6.53 -6.36 23.03
C THR A 35 -6.03 -5.34 24.06
N GLN A 36 -6.88 -4.43 24.56
CA GLN A 36 -6.48 -3.51 25.64
C GLN A 36 -5.99 -4.26 26.89
N GLU A 37 -6.64 -5.36 27.24
CA GLU A 37 -6.30 -6.16 28.42
C GLU A 37 -4.96 -6.89 28.25
N THR A 38 -4.75 -7.53 27.10
CA THR A 38 -3.50 -8.25 26.82
C THR A 38 -2.32 -7.29 26.66
N PHE A 39 -2.55 -6.12 26.06
CA PHE A 39 -1.56 -5.03 26.02
C PHE A 39 -1.20 -4.55 27.42
N ALA A 40 -2.19 -4.26 28.28
CA ALA A 40 -1.93 -3.83 29.66
C ALA A 40 -1.08 -4.85 30.43
N LYS A 41 -1.39 -6.15 30.29
CA LYS A 41 -0.60 -7.23 30.92
C LYS A 41 0.83 -7.28 30.38
N ALA A 42 1.02 -7.22 29.06
CA ALA A 42 2.33 -7.27 28.44
C ALA A 42 3.18 -6.03 28.77
N TYR A 43 2.57 -4.84 28.68
CA TYR A 43 3.20 -3.57 29.02
C TYR A 43 3.64 -3.53 30.49
N LYS A 44 2.77 -3.97 31.41
CA LYS A 44 3.12 -4.06 32.84
C LYS A 44 4.23 -5.06 33.11
N LYS A 45 4.23 -6.20 32.41
CA LYS A 45 5.31 -7.19 32.51
C LYS A 45 6.66 -6.61 32.08
N GLN A 46 6.69 -5.77 31.05
CA GLN A 46 7.91 -5.17 30.53
C GLN A 46 8.41 -3.97 31.33
N TYR A 47 7.52 -3.08 31.77
CA TYR A 47 7.91 -1.78 32.38
C TYR A 47 7.53 -1.63 33.85
N GLY A 48 6.87 -2.63 34.46
CA GLY A 48 6.44 -2.60 35.87
C GLY A 48 5.25 -1.67 36.18
N THR A 49 4.76 -0.91 35.20
CA THR A 49 3.67 0.07 35.35
C THR A 49 2.62 -0.08 34.24
N GLY A 50 1.52 0.68 34.31
CA GLY A 50 0.44 0.61 33.33
C GLY A 50 -0.57 -0.48 33.66
N ASN A 51 -1.79 -0.08 33.99
CA ASN A 51 -2.92 -0.99 34.20
C ASN A 51 -3.99 -0.79 33.10
N GLN A 52 -5.07 -1.58 33.16
CA GLN A 52 -6.14 -1.53 32.16
C GLN A 52 -6.85 -0.16 32.12
N ALA A 53 -6.95 0.55 33.25
CA ALA A 53 -7.51 1.91 33.27
C ALA A 53 -6.55 2.93 32.63
N ASP A 54 -5.23 2.74 32.75
CA ASP A 54 -4.24 3.58 32.07
C ASP A 54 -4.30 3.38 30.55
N VAL A 55 -4.33 2.12 30.09
CA VAL A 55 -4.49 1.80 28.67
C VAL A 55 -5.79 2.36 28.10
N TYR A 56 -6.90 2.26 28.84
CA TYR A 56 -8.15 2.88 28.45
C TYR A 56 -7.99 4.40 28.23
N ARG A 57 -7.32 5.11 29.16
CA ARG A 57 -7.06 6.55 29.00
C ARG A 57 -6.18 6.83 27.80
N TRP A 58 -5.12 6.04 27.60
CA TRP A 58 -4.22 6.21 26.45
C TRP A 58 -4.96 6.04 25.12
N LEU A 59 -5.98 5.20 25.02
CA LEU A 59 -6.72 4.97 23.76
C LEU A 59 -7.89 5.95 23.52
N ASN A 60 -8.12 6.87 24.45
CA ASN A 60 -9.26 7.79 24.46
C ASN A 60 -8.83 9.23 24.74
N VAL A 61 -7.65 9.63 24.27
CA VAL A 61 -7.17 11.02 24.37
C VAL A 61 -8.17 11.95 23.69
N GLY A 62 -8.46 13.09 24.31
CA GLY A 62 -9.45 14.06 23.82
C GLY A 62 -10.89 13.77 24.25
N ASN A 63 -11.23 12.57 24.73
CA ASN A 63 -12.55 12.26 25.26
C ASN A 63 -12.74 12.80 26.69
N MET A 64 -13.98 12.93 27.13
CA MET A 64 -14.30 13.31 28.51
C MET A 64 -14.17 12.10 29.43
N SER A 65 -13.43 12.26 30.52
CA SER A 65 -13.32 11.25 31.58
C SER A 65 -14.62 11.19 32.37
N GLY A 66 -15.29 10.04 32.38
CA GLY A 66 -16.57 9.85 33.08
C GLY A 66 -16.47 10.02 34.60
N SER A 67 -15.28 9.83 35.21
CA SER A 67 -15.10 9.94 36.66
C SER A 67 -14.69 11.33 37.15
N SER A 68 -14.09 12.15 36.28
CA SER A 68 -13.53 13.46 36.67
C SER A 68 -14.14 14.64 35.93
N GLY A 69 -14.94 14.40 34.88
CA GLY A 69 -15.49 15.44 34.02
C GLY A 69 -14.41 16.26 33.29
N LYS A 70 -13.16 15.79 33.28
CA LYS A 70 -12.03 16.46 32.60
C LYS A 70 -11.71 15.73 31.30
N ARG A 71 -11.25 16.50 30.31
CA ARG A 71 -10.75 15.94 29.05
C ARG A 71 -9.50 15.10 29.31
N ILE A 72 -9.45 13.91 28.73
CA ILE A 72 -8.29 13.03 28.80
C ILE A 72 -7.16 13.66 27.97
N GLY A 73 -6.06 14.01 28.62
CA GLY A 73 -4.86 14.50 27.94
C GLY A 73 -4.02 13.35 27.37
N LEU A 74 -3.04 13.69 26.55
CA LEU A 74 -1.97 12.77 26.18
C LEU A 74 -1.30 12.22 27.46
N PRO A 75 -0.81 10.97 27.43
CA PRO A 75 0.01 10.48 28.52
C PRO A 75 1.32 11.29 28.62
N SER A 76 2.04 11.15 29.73
CA SER A 76 3.34 11.81 29.86
C SER A 76 4.27 11.40 28.73
N TYR A 77 5.17 12.29 28.31
CA TYR A 77 6.11 11.98 27.22
C TYR A 77 6.96 10.73 27.51
N ASP A 78 7.32 10.48 28.76
CA ASP A 78 7.98 9.23 29.18
C ASP A 78 7.11 7.99 28.89
N THR A 79 5.81 8.05 29.19
CA THR A 79 4.87 6.99 28.85
C THR A 79 4.72 6.85 27.33
N MET A 80 4.67 7.96 26.59
CA MET A 80 4.63 7.94 25.13
C MET A 80 5.85 7.22 24.55
N LYS A 81 7.05 7.50 25.08
CA LYS A 81 8.29 6.81 24.66
C LYS A 81 8.23 5.32 24.94
N ARG A 82 7.77 4.88 26.12
CA ARG A 82 7.65 3.45 26.45
C ARG A 82 6.64 2.73 25.57
N ILE A 83 5.52 3.39 25.25
CA ILE A 83 4.51 2.85 24.32
C ILE A 83 5.13 2.73 22.92
N ALA A 84 5.84 3.76 22.45
CA ALA A 84 6.51 3.75 21.16
C ALA A 84 7.57 2.65 21.07
N ASP A 85 8.42 2.51 22.11
CA ASP A 85 9.43 1.46 22.23
C ASP A 85 8.82 0.05 22.24
N PHE A 86 7.71 -0.14 22.97
CA PHE A 86 7.00 -1.42 23.03
C PHE A 86 6.55 -1.90 21.65
N PHE A 87 6.10 -0.98 20.79
CA PHE A 87 5.63 -1.28 19.44
C PHE A 87 6.71 -1.09 18.36
N HIS A 88 7.95 -0.76 18.76
CA HIS A 88 9.06 -0.46 17.84
C HIS A 88 8.73 0.64 16.82
N VAL A 89 7.99 1.66 17.25
CA VAL A 89 7.64 2.86 16.48
C VAL A 89 8.22 4.11 17.14
N THR A 90 8.14 5.24 16.47
CA THR A 90 8.47 6.55 17.05
C THR A 90 7.27 7.19 17.72
N VAL A 91 7.52 8.10 18.66
CA VAL A 91 6.46 8.96 19.19
C VAL A 91 5.85 9.79 18.05
N GLY A 92 6.68 10.24 17.09
CA GLY A 92 6.23 10.98 15.92
C GLY A 92 5.19 10.22 15.09
N TYR A 93 5.37 8.91 14.89
CA TYR A 93 4.33 8.07 14.27
C TYR A 93 3.04 8.10 15.08
N LEU A 94 3.12 7.87 16.40
CA LEU A 94 1.93 7.88 17.25
C LEU A 94 1.23 9.24 17.23
N THR A 95 1.96 10.36 17.17
CA THR A 95 1.38 11.71 17.18
C THR A 95 1.02 12.25 15.79
N GLY A 96 1.33 11.53 14.72
CA GLY A 96 1.07 11.96 13.33
C GLY A 96 2.06 13.00 12.80
N GLU A 97 3.26 13.06 13.36
CA GLU A 97 4.38 13.83 12.79
C GLU A 97 4.98 13.13 11.56
N THR A 98 4.83 11.81 11.47
CA THR A 98 5.23 11.00 10.32
C THR A 98 4.24 9.85 10.12
N ASP A 99 4.03 9.47 8.87
CA ASP A 99 3.22 8.30 8.49
C ASP A 99 4.04 6.99 8.50
N TYR A 100 5.34 7.07 8.77
CA TYR A 100 6.25 5.93 8.88
C TYR A 100 6.42 5.54 10.35
N GLU A 101 6.58 4.25 10.63
CA GLU A 101 6.81 3.76 11.99
C GLU A 101 8.07 4.37 12.60
N THR A 102 9.11 4.64 11.80
CA THR A 102 10.36 5.27 12.25
C THR A 102 10.87 6.34 11.30
N PHE A 103 11.60 7.33 11.83
CA PHE A 103 12.24 8.37 11.03
C PHE A 103 13.40 7.81 10.17
N GLU A 104 14.06 6.75 10.63
CA GLU A 104 15.06 6.02 9.84
C GLU A 104 14.43 5.41 8.59
N MET A 105 13.30 4.72 8.76
CA MET A 105 12.56 4.13 7.64
C MET A 105 12.01 5.21 6.70
N GLU A 106 11.48 6.31 7.24
CA GLU A 106 11.04 7.46 6.43
C GLU A 106 12.17 8.01 5.57
N ARG A 107 13.34 8.28 6.17
CA ARG A 107 14.50 8.81 5.42
C ARG A 107 14.96 7.86 4.33
N ALA A 108 15.07 6.56 4.64
CA ALA A 108 15.48 5.56 3.66
C ALA A 108 14.47 5.45 2.50
N CYS A 109 13.18 5.32 2.83
CA CYS A 109 12.11 5.20 1.84
C CYS A 109 12.04 6.45 0.94
N LYS A 110 12.11 7.65 1.52
CA LYS A 110 12.14 8.90 0.76
C LYS A 110 13.39 9.04 -0.11
N TYR A 111 14.54 8.60 0.39
CA TYR A 111 15.79 8.63 -0.37
C TYR A 111 15.74 7.75 -1.62
N PHE A 112 15.19 6.53 -1.49
CA PHE A 112 15.08 5.59 -2.61
C PHE A 112 13.79 5.76 -3.44
N GLY A 113 12.85 6.62 -3.02
CA GLY A 113 11.57 6.80 -3.71
C GLY A 113 10.62 5.61 -3.60
N VAL A 114 10.69 4.84 -2.51
CA VAL A 114 9.89 3.63 -2.28
C VAL A 114 8.93 3.77 -1.10
N SER A 115 7.92 2.91 -1.03
CA SER A 115 6.99 2.87 0.10
C SER A 115 7.58 2.18 1.34
N GLU A 116 7.03 2.48 2.53
CA GLU A 116 7.44 1.80 3.78
C GLU A 116 7.31 0.28 3.69
N LYS A 117 6.25 -0.20 3.03
CA LYS A 117 6.05 -1.63 2.79
C LYS A 117 7.24 -2.26 2.07
N THR A 118 7.79 -1.56 1.08
CA THR A 118 8.98 -2.01 0.33
C THR A 118 10.22 -2.00 1.20
N GLY A 119 10.44 -0.92 1.96
CA GLY A 119 11.56 -0.83 2.92
C GLY A 119 11.52 -1.93 3.98
N LYS A 120 10.34 -2.29 4.50
CA LYS A 120 10.14 -3.40 5.44
C LYS A 120 10.46 -4.76 4.82
N VAL A 121 10.12 -4.99 3.55
CA VAL A 121 10.49 -6.22 2.83
C VAL A 121 12.01 -6.34 2.71
N LEU A 122 12.69 -5.26 2.30
CA LEU A 122 14.15 -5.21 2.23
C LEU A 122 14.79 -5.48 3.60
N LYS A 123 14.30 -4.81 4.66
CA LYS A 123 14.76 -5.04 6.04
C LYS A 123 14.54 -6.48 6.48
N LYS A 124 13.42 -7.12 6.10
CA LYS A 124 13.14 -8.52 6.45
C LYS A 124 14.10 -9.50 5.76
N ILE A 125 14.56 -9.17 4.56
CA ILE A 125 15.51 -9.99 3.79
C ILE A 125 16.94 -9.82 4.34
N THR A 126 17.37 -8.58 4.57
CA THR A 126 18.78 -8.25 4.88
C THR A 126 19.05 -8.00 6.36
N GLY A 127 18.02 -7.96 7.20
CA GLY A 127 18.12 -7.72 8.63
C GLY A 127 18.63 -8.92 9.43
N SER A 128 19.18 -8.64 10.61
CA SER A 128 19.81 -9.63 11.50
C SER A 128 18.99 -9.94 12.75
N THR A 129 17.70 -9.58 12.75
CA THR A 129 16.78 -9.78 13.87
C THR A 129 15.93 -11.04 13.66
N HIS A 130 15.37 -11.59 14.74
CA HIS A 130 14.66 -12.87 14.71
C HIS A 130 13.39 -12.86 13.83
N ASP A 131 12.81 -11.71 13.53
CA ASP A 131 11.67 -11.53 12.62
C ASP A 131 12.06 -11.54 11.12
N CYS A 132 13.36 -11.56 10.82
CA CYS A 132 13.90 -11.65 9.46
C CYS A 132 13.89 -13.09 8.92
N ILE A 133 14.16 -13.23 7.62
CA ILE A 133 14.32 -14.53 6.98
C ILE A 133 15.39 -15.35 7.71
N GLU A 134 15.08 -16.63 7.96
CA GLU A 134 15.96 -17.55 8.69
C GLU A 134 16.47 -16.97 10.01
N TYR A 135 15.59 -16.23 10.71
CA TYR A 135 15.87 -15.59 11.99
C TYR A 135 17.06 -14.63 11.98
N GLY A 136 17.46 -14.13 10.80
CA GLY A 136 18.59 -13.24 10.61
C GLY A 136 19.96 -13.93 10.56
N TYR A 137 20.03 -15.26 10.72
CA TYR A 137 21.31 -15.99 10.73
C TYR A 137 22.08 -15.91 9.42
N GLN A 138 21.37 -15.78 8.29
CA GLN A 138 21.98 -15.65 6.95
C GLN A 138 21.96 -14.21 6.43
N SER A 139 21.80 -13.21 7.32
CA SER A 139 21.66 -11.81 6.91
C SER A 139 22.81 -11.33 6.03
N ASP A 140 24.06 -11.72 6.31
CA ASP A 140 25.22 -11.32 5.50
C ASP A 140 25.23 -11.98 4.12
N ASN A 141 24.75 -13.23 4.00
CA ASN A 141 24.59 -13.89 2.71
C ASN A 141 23.51 -13.20 1.87
N TYR A 142 22.36 -12.87 2.46
CA TYR A 142 21.29 -12.16 1.77
C TYR A 142 21.69 -10.73 1.39
N LYS A 143 22.40 -9.99 2.26
CA LYS A 143 22.97 -8.68 1.92
C LYS A 143 23.86 -8.78 0.69
N ARG A 144 24.83 -9.70 0.70
CA ARG A 144 25.73 -9.90 -0.45
C ARG A 144 24.97 -10.21 -1.75
N ILE A 145 23.95 -11.08 -1.68
CA ILE A 145 23.13 -11.43 -2.85
C ILE A 145 22.35 -10.21 -3.35
N ILE A 146 21.71 -9.47 -2.44
CA ILE A 146 20.92 -8.27 -2.75
C ILE A 146 21.80 -7.15 -3.33
N ASP A 147 22.98 -6.92 -2.74
CA ASP A 147 23.94 -5.93 -3.22
C ASP A 147 24.47 -6.30 -4.63
N ALA A 148 24.77 -7.58 -4.86
CA ALA A 148 25.18 -8.04 -6.19
C ALA A 148 24.03 -7.90 -7.20
N PHE A 149 22.82 -8.31 -6.83
CA PHE A 149 21.64 -8.25 -7.69
C PHE A 149 21.29 -6.81 -8.09
N PHE A 150 21.15 -5.89 -7.14
CA PHE A 150 20.84 -4.49 -7.43
C PHE A 150 22.02 -3.70 -8.00
N GLY A 151 23.26 -4.11 -7.67
CA GLY A 151 24.47 -3.48 -8.17
C GLY A 151 24.87 -3.92 -9.58
N SER A 152 24.25 -4.96 -10.14
CA SER A 152 24.51 -5.39 -11.51
C SER A 152 24.01 -4.34 -12.51
N GLU A 153 24.83 -4.02 -13.51
CA GLU A 153 24.44 -3.15 -14.63
C GLU A 153 23.21 -3.68 -15.39
N ARG A 154 23.00 -5.01 -15.35
CA ARG A 154 21.84 -5.68 -15.97
C ARG A 154 20.55 -5.48 -15.20
N PHE A 155 20.60 -5.08 -13.92
CA PHE A 155 19.40 -4.87 -13.13
C PHE A 155 18.56 -3.71 -13.66
N SER A 156 19.19 -2.60 -14.06
CA SER A 156 18.48 -1.48 -14.69
C SER A 156 17.83 -1.87 -16.02
N GLU A 157 18.45 -2.74 -16.81
CA GLU A 157 17.88 -3.26 -18.05
C GLU A 157 16.64 -4.11 -17.76
N PHE A 158 16.74 -5.04 -16.80
CA PHE A 158 15.61 -5.84 -16.36
C PHE A 158 14.41 -4.99 -15.88
N ILE A 159 14.66 -3.93 -15.09
CA ILE A 159 13.59 -3.02 -14.64
C ILE A 159 12.99 -2.23 -15.80
N TYR A 160 13.80 -1.84 -16.79
CA TYR A 160 13.31 -1.19 -17.99
C TYR A 160 12.37 -2.09 -18.80
N ASP A 161 12.75 -3.35 -19.01
CA ASP A 161 11.90 -4.32 -19.74
C ASP A 161 10.64 -4.65 -18.95
N LEU A 162 10.73 -4.72 -17.61
CA LEU A 162 9.57 -4.93 -16.75
C LEU A 162 8.57 -3.78 -16.88
N ARG A 163 9.06 -2.54 -17.00
CA ARG A 163 8.22 -1.37 -17.29
C ARG A 163 7.58 -1.47 -18.67
N GLN A 164 8.31 -1.90 -19.72
CA GLN A 164 7.71 -2.07 -21.06
C GLN A 164 6.55 -3.07 -21.04
N LEU A 165 6.69 -4.14 -20.24
CA LEU A 165 5.60 -5.08 -20.04
C LEU A 165 4.41 -4.44 -19.32
N ASP A 166 4.65 -3.69 -18.23
CA ASP A 166 3.60 -2.99 -17.47
C ASP A 166 2.85 -1.95 -18.31
N GLU A 167 3.57 -1.21 -19.16
CA GLU A 167 3.00 -0.27 -20.13
C GLU A 167 2.08 -1.00 -21.12
N SER A 168 2.51 -2.14 -21.64
CA SER A 168 1.71 -2.95 -22.58
C SER A 168 0.39 -3.42 -21.95
N TYR A 169 0.39 -3.86 -20.68
CA TYR A 169 -0.85 -4.21 -19.98
C TYR A 169 -1.72 -2.99 -19.67
N SER A 170 -1.10 -1.84 -19.41
CA SER A 170 -1.82 -0.59 -19.13
C SER A 170 -2.55 -0.06 -20.36
N GLU A 171 -2.02 -0.28 -21.58
CA GLU A 171 -2.72 0.07 -22.83
C GLU A 171 -4.08 -0.62 -22.93
N ASP A 172 -4.16 -1.94 -22.70
CA ASP A 172 -5.43 -2.70 -22.71
C ASP A 172 -6.41 -2.16 -21.65
N ALA A 173 -5.91 -1.92 -20.44
CA ALA A 173 -6.73 -1.40 -19.35
C ALA A 173 -7.29 0.00 -19.68
N LEU A 174 -6.54 0.84 -20.40
CA LEU A 174 -6.98 2.16 -20.83
C LEU A 174 -8.05 2.08 -21.92
N VAL A 175 -7.94 1.15 -22.87
CA VAL A 175 -8.97 0.91 -23.90
C VAL A 175 -10.29 0.56 -23.23
N LEU A 176 -10.29 -0.41 -22.32
CA LEU A 176 -11.49 -0.82 -21.58
C LEU A 176 -12.06 0.30 -20.71
N LYS A 177 -11.19 1.05 -20.03
CA LYS A 177 -11.61 2.18 -19.19
C LYS A 177 -12.27 3.30 -20.01
N LYS A 178 -11.77 3.60 -21.22
CA LYS A 178 -12.40 4.60 -22.11
C LYS A 178 -13.82 4.20 -22.49
N LEU A 179 -14.04 2.92 -22.80
CA LEU A 179 -15.38 2.40 -23.06
C LEU A 179 -16.27 2.51 -21.83
N GLU A 180 -15.77 2.12 -20.64
CA GLU A 180 -16.53 2.21 -19.38
C GLU A 180 -16.93 3.65 -19.06
N LEU A 181 -16.06 4.64 -19.30
CA LEU A 181 -16.39 6.05 -19.12
C LEU A 181 -17.44 6.54 -20.12
N ARG A 182 -17.41 6.06 -21.37
CA ARG A 182 -18.31 6.53 -22.44
C ARG A 182 -19.71 5.94 -22.33
N TYR A 183 -19.81 4.64 -22.09
CA TYR A 183 -21.09 3.91 -22.16
C TYR A 183 -21.59 3.43 -20.80
N GLY A 184 -20.72 3.40 -19.78
CA GLY A 184 -21.04 2.83 -18.49
C GLY A 184 -20.97 1.31 -18.48
N LYS A 185 -20.44 0.76 -17.39
CA LYS A 185 -20.21 -0.68 -17.22
C LYS A 185 -21.44 -1.55 -17.50
N LYS A 186 -22.62 -1.13 -17.03
CA LYS A 186 -23.86 -1.90 -17.22
C LYS A 186 -24.22 -2.12 -18.69
N ALA A 187 -24.07 -1.10 -19.52
CA ALA A 187 -24.41 -1.17 -20.94
C ALA A 187 -23.39 -2.04 -21.70
N LEU A 188 -22.10 -1.93 -21.35
CA LEU A 188 -21.06 -2.81 -21.88
C LEU A 188 -21.29 -4.27 -21.52
N ASP A 189 -21.61 -4.56 -20.25
CA ASP A 189 -21.89 -5.92 -19.78
C ASP A 189 -23.13 -6.52 -20.47
N GLU A 190 -24.13 -5.69 -20.77
CA GLU A 190 -25.32 -6.12 -21.51
C GLU A 190 -24.97 -6.53 -22.94
N VAL A 191 -24.24 -5.69 -23.67
CA VAL A 191 -23.85 -5.99 -25.05
C VAL A 191 -22.87 -7.15 -25.13
N ARG A 192 -21.91 -7.27 -24.20
CA ARG A 192 -21.04 -8.45 -24.10
C ARG A 192 -21.83 -9.74 -23.92
N ARG A 193 -22.92 -9.74 -23.14
CA ARG A 193 -23.77 -10.94 -23.00
C ARG A 193 -24.47 -11.31 -24.30
N LEU A 194 -24.83 -10.33 -25.14
CA LEU A 194 -25.41 -10.58 -26.45
C LEU A 194 -24.38 -11.20 -27.41
N GLN A 195 -23.13 -10.72 -27.39
CA GLN A 195 -22.00 -11.29 -28.17
C GLN A 195 -21.73 -12.77 -27.87
N TYR A 196 -21.95 -13.21 -26.63
CA TYR A 196 -21.77 -14.60 -26.20
C TYR A 196 -23.09 -15.38 -26.10
N SER A 197 -24.20 -14.84 -26.60
CA SER A 197 -25.50 -15.52 -26.55
C SER A 197 -25.60 -16.63 -27.61
N GLU A 198 -26.60 -17.50 -27.48
CA GLU A 198 -26.88 -18.54 -28.50
C GLU A 198 -27.47 -17.95 -29.80
N ILE A 199 -27.87 -16.67 -29.80
CA ILE A 199 -28.43 -15.99 -30.96
C ILE A 199 -27.29 -15.25 -31.68
N ASP A 200 -27.11 -15.55 -32.96
CA ASP A 200 -26.16 -14.88 -33.83
C ASP A 200 -26.74 -13.54 -34.33
N TYR A 201 -26.59 -12.49 -33.53
CA TYR A 201 -27.06 -11.15 -33.89
C TYR A 201 -26.28 -10.51 -35.05
N GLU A 202 -25.16 -11.09 -35.48
CA GLU A 202 -24.29 -10.54 -36.54
C GLU A 202 -24.66 -11.10 -37.92
N HIS A 203 -25.00 -12.39 -37.99
CA HIS A 203 -25.21 -13.09 -39.27
C HIS A 203 -26.59 -13.75 -39.42
N ASP A 204 -27.39 -13.93 -38.36
CA ASP A 204 -28.74 -14.50 -38.48
C ASP A 204 -29.77 -13.43 -38.90
N PRO A 205 -30.35 -13.52 -40.12
CA PRO A 205 -31.37 -12.57 -40.56
C PRO A 205 -32.69 -12.65 -39.77
N ALA A 206 -32.91 -13.73 -39.00
CA ALA A 206 -34.07 -13.89 -38.13
C ALA A 206 -33.86 -13.32 -36.71
N ALA A 207 -32.64 -12.85 -36.38
CA ALA A 207 -32.35 -12.30 -35.06
C ALA A 207 -33.15 -11.01 -34.77
N PRO A 208 -33.56 -10.78 -33.51
CA PRO A 208 -34.17 -9.51 -33.11
C PRO A 208 -33.23 -8.33 -33.38
N LYS A 209 -33.75 -7.27 -34.00
CA LYS A 209 -32.97 -6.05 -34.26
C LYS A 209 -32.56 -5.38 -32.95
N LEU A 210 -31.25 -5.16 -32.79
CA LEU A 210 -30.72 -4.43 -31.65
C LEU A 210 -31.00 -2.92 -31.78
N PRO A 211 -31.21 -2.20 -30.65
CA PRO A 211 -31.24 -0.74 -30.63
C PRO A 211 -29.93 -0.13 -31.14
N GLU A 212 -30.01 1.07 -31.73
CA GLU A 212 -28.84 1.78 -32.29
C GLU A 212 -27.69 1.94 -31.29
N LEU A 213 -27.98 2.24 -30.03
CA LEU A 213 -26.98 2.36 -28.97
C LEU A 213 -26.27 1.02 -28.69
N GLN A 214 -26.98 -0.11 -28.75
CA GLN A 214 -26.37 -1.42 -28.55
C GLN A 214 -25.47 -1.80 -29.73
N ILE A 215 -25.85 -1.43 -30.96
CA ILE A 215 -25.02 -1.59 -32.16
C ILE A 215 -23.75 -0.73 -32.08
N GLU A 216 -23.87 0.54 -31.63
CA GLU A 216 -22.71 1.41 -31.43
C GLU A 216 -21.74 0.81 -30.41
N ILE A 217 -22.26 0.34 -29.26
CA ILE A 217 -21.46 -0.28 -28.21
C ILE A 217 -20.81 -1.58 -28.72
N TRP A 218 -21.54 -2.38 -29.50
CA TRP A 218 -21.04 -3.63 -30.08
C TRP A 218 -19.82 -3.37 -30.97
N ASN A 219 -19.94 -2.47 -31.94
CA ASN A 219 -18.83 -2.10 -32.81
C ASN A 219 -17.63 -1.52 -32.03
N ALA A 220 -17.89 -0.75 -30.97
CA ALA A 220 -16.85 -0.21 -30.11
C ALA A 220 -16.12 -1.31 -29.32
N LEU A 221 -16.83 -2.36 -28.88
CA LEU A 221 -16.26 -3.53 -28.23
C LEU A 221 -15.41 -4.36 -29.21
N GLU A 222 -15.90 -4.61 -30.43
CA GLU A 222 -15.13 -5.33 -31.45
C GLU A 222 -13.84 -4.59 -31.86
N SER A 223 -13.92 -3.27 -32.05
CA SER A 223 -12.74 -2.45 -32.31
C SER A 223 -11.74 -2.54 -31.16
N ALA A 224 -12.21 -2.48 -29.91
CA ALA A 224 -11.36 -2.60 -28.73
C ALA A 224 -10.75 -4.00 -28.62
N ASP A 225 -11.50 -5.06 -28.93
CA ASP A 225 -11.00 -6.44 -28.94
C ASP A 225 -9.91 -6.62 -30.02
N GLY A 226 -10.08 -5.98 -31.19
CA GLY A 226 -9.06 -5.88 -32.23
C GLY A 226 -7.78 -5.18 -31.75
N GLU A 227 -7.91 -4.01 -31.12
CA GLU A 227 -6.77 -3.28 -30.53
C GLU A 227 -6.04 -4.13 -29.47
N CYS A 228 -6.79 -4.78 -28.57
CA CYS A 228 -6.23 -5.66 -27.54
C CYS A 228 -5.55 -6.89 -28.17
N TYR A 229 -6.12 -7.43 -29.26
CA TYR A 229 -5.51 -8.56 -29.98
C TYR A 229 -4.18 -8.17 -30.62
N GLU A 230 -4.09 -6.99 -31.25
CA GLU A 230 -2.82 -6.47 -31.76
C GLU A 230 -1.81 -6.24 -30.63
N ASN A 231 -2.26 -5.66 -29.52
CA ASN A 231 -1.43 -5.44 -28.35
C ASN A 231 -0.96 -6.77 -27.69
N SER A 232 -1.70 -7.87 -27.88
CA SER A 232 -1.27 -9.19 -27.40
C SER A 232 0.09 -9.63 -27.97
N PHE A 233 0.45 -9.18 -29.18
CA PHE A 233 1.78 -9.42 -29.75
C PHE A 233 2.85 -8.60 -29.04
N LYS A 234 2.57 -7.34 -28.71
CA LYS A 234 3.49 -6.49 -27.91
C LYS A 234 3.70 -7.10 -26.52
N ILE A 235 2.63 -7.53 -25.86
CA ILE A 235 2.69 -8.21 -24.55
C ILE A 235 3.57 -9.47 -24.63
N LYS A 236 3.37 -10.32 -25.65
CA LYS A 236 4.19 -11.53 -25.85
C LYS A 236 5.66 -11.19 -26.07
N LEU A 237 5.96 -10.18 -26.88
CA LEU A 237 7.33 -9.73 -27.13
C LEU A 237 7.97 -9.17 -25.85
N ALA A 238 7.29 -8.28 -25.12
CA ALA A 238 7.77 -7.72 -23.86
C ALA A 238 8.01 -8.81 -22.80
N HIS A 239 7.14 -9.83 -22.73
CA HIS A 239 7.36 -11.01 -21.88
C HIS A 239 8.61 -11.78 -22.27
N TYR A 240 8.86 -11.94 -23.56
CA TYR A 240 10.06 -12.62 -24.06
C TYR A 240 11.33 -11.85 -23.70
N GLU A 241 11.38 -10.54 -24.00
CA GLU A 241 12.53 -9.68 -23.67
C GLU A 241 12.79 -9.63 -22.16
N LEU A 242 11.75 -9.53 -21.33
CA LEU A 242 11.88 -9.56 -19.88
C LEU A 242 12.51 -10.86 -19.36
N ARG A 243 12.18 -12.00 -19.97
CA ARG A 243 12.79 -13.29 -19.61
C ARG A 243 14.26 -13.30 -20.00
N GLU A 244 14.58 -12.85 -21.21
CA GLU A 244 15.95 -12.76 -21.68
C GLU A 244 16.80 -11.83 -20.80
N SER A 245 16.28 -10.67 -20.39
CA SER A 245 17.00 -9.78 -19.49
C SER A 245 17.13 -10.33 -18.08
N PHE A 246 16.15 -11.09 -17.59
CA PHE A 246 16.29 -11.82 -16.33
C PHE A 246 17.39 -12.87 -16.39
N GLU A 247 17.44 -13.69 -17.44
CA GLU A 247 18.51 -14.69 -17.61
C GLU A 247 19.89 -14.02 -17.70
N ARG A 248 20.02 -12.94 -18.49
CA ARG A 248 21.27 -12.15 -18.56
C ARG A 248 21.67 -11.56 -17.21
N LEU A 249 20.70 -11.12 -16.41
CA LEU A 249 20.95 -10.66 -15.04
C LEU A 249 21.50 -11.80 -14.17
N ILE A 250 20.88 -12.98 -14.20
CA ILE A 250 21.37 -14.14 -13.43
C ILE A 250 22.77 -14.56 -13.89
N ASP A 251 23.01 -14.65 -15.19
CA ASP A 251 24.32 -14.99 -15.77
C ASP A 251 25.40 -13.95 -15.39
N SER A 252 25.03 -12.67 -15.25
CA SER A 252 25.95 -11.63 -14.79
C SER A 252 26.37 -11.81 -13.33
N LEU A 253 25.51 -12.40 -12.50
CA LEU A 253 25.77 -12.65 -11.08
C LEU A 253 26.54 -13.95 -10.86
N TYR A 254 26.31 -14.95 -11.72
CA TYR A 254 26.87 -16.29 -11.61
C TYR A 254 27.38 -16.79 -12.97
N PRO A 255 28.46 -16.20 -13.51
CA PRO A 255 29.01 -16.60 -14.80
C PRO A 255 29.52 -18.05 -14.73
N ARG A 256 29.23 -18.81 -15.78
CA ARG A 256 29.70 -20.19 -15.95
C ARG A 256 31.06 -20.26 -16.62
#